data_AF-A0A0F8WAF6-F1
#
_entry.id   AF-A0A0F8WAF6-F1
#
_cell.length_a   1.000
_cell.length_b   1.000
_cell.length_c   1.000
_cell.angle_alpha   90.00
_cell.angle_beta   90.00
_cell.angle_gamma   90.00
#
_symmetry.space_group_name_H-M   'P 1'
#
loop_
_entity.id
_entity.type
_entity.pdbx_description
1 polymer ?
#
loop_
_entity_poly.entity_id
_entity_poly.type
_entity_poly.pdbx_seq_one_letter_code
_entity_poly.pdbx_strand_id
1 'polypeptide(L)'
;IVHEAHVAGGSRITQTGAVRCLIDGGVYANNPSSCAISFAHVKLGVTDPITMLSLGAGATPYSPPEELLYDESRTLDWGYRQWIVKPPHPLMKVLFDGSVTVAHYSSKGQLGAGYHRIQPMLPEDVDLAAHDKVPLLVAVADGHDLDEDVAWVRTHWSDQSAA
;
A
#
# COMPACT_ATOMS: atom_id res chain seq x y z
N ILE A 1 6.74 -14.38 -18.90
CA ILE A 1 6.68 -12.93 -18.59
C ILE A 1 5.53 -12.59 -17.64
N VAL A 2 4.24 -12.71 -18.02
CA VAL A 2 3.11 -12.33 -17.12
C VAL A 2 3.00 -13.23 -15.89
N HIS A 3 3.15 -14.55 -16.06
CA HIS A 3 3.15 -15.50 -14.94
C HIS A 3 4.39 -15.37 -14.03
N GLU A 4 5.50 -14.82 -14.54
CA GLU A 4 6.77 -14.70 -13.81
C GLU A 4 6.84 -13.41 -12.99
N ALA A 5 6.23 -12.31 -13.48
CA ALA A 5 6.06 -11.08 -12.72
C ALA A 5 5.14 -11.27 -11.50
N HIS A 6 4.14 -12.14 -11.61
CA HIS A 6 3.23 -12.47 -10.50
C HIS A 6 3.94 -13.25 -9.37
N VAL A 7 4.88 -14.14 -9.69
CA VAL A 7 5.65 -14.95 -8.72
C VAL A 7 6.87 -14.17 -8.16
N ALA A 8 7.38 -13.20 -8.90
CA ALA A 8 8.51 -12.35 -8.51
C ALA A 8 8.23 -11.47 -7.28
N GLY A 9 6.95 -11.30 -6.89
CA GLY A 9 6.56 -10.72 -5.61
C GLY A 9 7.01 -11.53 -4.39
N GLY A 10 7.68 -12.69 -4.54
CA GLY A 10 8.12 -13.44 -3.36
C GLY A 10 9.27 -14.43 -3.53
N SER A 11 9.89 -14.61 -4.71
CA SER A 11 10.95 -15.64 -4.85
C SER A 11 11.91 -15.45 -6.02
N ARG A 12 13.13 -15.99 -5.82
CA ARG A 12 14.26 -16.09 -6.76
C ARG A 12 13.85 -16.79 -8.06
N ILE A 13 14.07 -16.15 -9.22
CA ILE A 13 13.75 -16.72 -10.54
C ILE A 13 15.03 -16.83 -11.39
N THR A 14 15.31 -18.02 -11.90
CA THR A 14 16.33 -18.27 -12.94
C THR A 14 15.67 -18.16 -14.30
N GLN A 15 16.04 -17.15 -15.09
CA GLN A 15 15.67 -17.10 -16.51
C GLN A 15 16.89 -16.62 -17.30
N THR A 16 17.20 -17.32 -18.40
CA THR A 16 18.36 -17.16 -19.31
C THR A 16 19.70 -17.77 -18.85
N GLY A 17 19.72 -18.68 -17.87
CA GLY A 17 20.98 -19.13 -17.25
C GLY A 17 21.58 -18.09 -16.29
N ALA A 18 20.93 -16.93 -16.15
CA ALA A 18 21.21 -15.96 -15.09
C ALA A 18 20.21 -16.16 -13.94
N VAL A 19 20.73 -16.27 -12.72
CA VAL A 19 19.94 -16.24 -11.50
C VAL A 19 19.57 -14.78 -11.23
N ARG A 20 18.27 -14.42 -11.24
CA ARG A 20 17.80 -13.11 -10.83
C ARG A 20 17.22 -13.20 -9.41
N CYS A 21 17.71 -12.34 -8.54
CA CYS A 21 17.13 -12.16 -7.20
C CYS A 21 16.01 -11.13 -7.31
N LEU A 22 14.76 -11.57 -7.19
CA LEU A 22 13.58 -10.71 -7.13
C LEU A 22 12.98 -10.88 -5.74
N ILE A 23 12.54 -9.76 -5.16
CA ILE A 23 11.91 -9.67 -3.84
C ILE A 23 10.57 -8.98 -4.00
N ASP A 24 9.73 -9.07 -2.97
CA ASP A 24 8.39 -8.47 -2.98
C ASP A 24 8.40 -6.98 -3.32
N GLY A 25 7.43 -6.58 -4.15
CA GLY A 25 7.26 -5.19 -4.55
C GLY A 25 6.91 -4.28 -3.37
N GLY A 26 6.28 -4.81 -2.32
CA GLY A 26 5.97 -4.11 -1.08
C GLY A 26 7.21 -3.66 -0.30
N VAL A 27 8.38 -4.25 -0.55
CA VAL A 27 9.66 -3.75 0.01
C VAL A 27 10.00 -2.35 -0.50
N TYR A 28 9.56 -2.00 -1.71
CA TYR A 28 9.92 -0.74 -2.37
C TYR A 28 8.70 0.17 -2.60
N ALA A 29 7.61 -0.37 -3.12
CA ALA A 29 6.43 0.35 -3.56
C ALA A 29 5.14 -0.35 -3.05
N ASN A 30 5.00 -0.47 -1.73
CA ASN A 30 3.80 -1.01 -1.06
C ASN A 30 2.51 -0.21 -1.38
N ASN A 31 2.67 0.97 -1.96
CA ASN A 31 1.62 1.69 -2.68
C ASN A 31 2.23 2.18 -4.01
N PRO A 32 1.90 1.55 -5.16
CA PRO A 32 2.55 1.85 -6.44
C PRO A 32 2.03 3.14 -7.10
N SER A 33 1.18 3.93 -6.44
CA SER A 33 0.54 5.12 -6.99
C SER A 33 1.53 6.13 -7.58
N SER A 34 2.59 6.48 -6.83
CA SER A 34 3.60 7.45 -7.29
C SER A 34 4.44 6.90 -8.44
N CYS A 35 4.74 5.60 -8.42
CA CYS A 35 5.42 4.91 -9.51
C CYS A 35 4.55 4.91 -10.78
N ALA A 36 3.24 4.69 -10.64
CA ALA A 36 2.29 4.68 -11.77
C ALA A 36 2.20 6.07 -12.43
N ILE A 37 2.10 7.15 -11.64
CA ILE A 37 2.13 8.54 -12.15
C ILE A 37 3.43 8.78 -12.94
N SER A 38 4.57 8.46 -12.32
CA SER A 38 5.88 8.64 -12.94
C SER A 38 6.01 7.84 -14.24
N PHE A 39 5.51 6.60 -14.25
CA PHE A 39 5.53 5.73 -15.42
C PHE A 39 4.66 6.30 -16.55
N ALA A 40 3.46 6.79 -16.25
CA ALA A 40 2.58 7.40 -17.22
C ALA A 40 3.25 8.61 -17.92
N HIS A 41 3.87 9.51 -17.16
CA HIS A 41 4.55 10.66 -17.74
C HIS A 41 5.85 10.29 -18.48
N VAL A 42 6.73 9.50 -17.85
CA VAL A 42 8.09 9.29 -18.35
C VAL A 42 8.16 8.19 -19.41
N LYS A 43 7.35 7.14 -19.26
CA LYS A 43 7.41 5.96 -20.16
C LYS A 43 6.30 5.98 -21.20
N LEU A 44 5.10 6.41 -20.84
CA LEU A 44 3.99 6.49 -21.79
C LEU A 44 3.86 7.86 -22.45
N GLY A 45 4.57 8.88 -21.95
CA GLY A 45 4.52 10.23 -22.50
C GLY A 45 3.16 10.92 -22.30
N VAL A 46 2.37 10.49 -21.31
CA VAL A 46 1.07 11.09 -21.02
C VAL A 46 1.28 12.52 -20.55
N THR A 47 0.71 13.46 -21.30
CA THR A 47 0.71 14.90 -20.96
C THR A 47 -0.63 15.38 -20.43
N ASP A 48 -1.70 14.62 -20.70
CA ASP A 48 -3.05 14.94 -20.23
C ASP A 48 -3.17 14.78 -18.71
N PRO A 49 -4.13 15.46 -18.07
CA PRO A 49 -4.42 15.28 -16.66
C PRO A 49 -4.69 13.82 -16.31
N ILE A 50 -3.95 13.28 -15.35
CA ILE A 50 -4.12 11.90 -14.88
C ILE A 50 -5.18 11.89 -13.77
N THR A 51 -6.16 11.02 -13.92
CA THR A 51 -7.08 10.64 -12.85
C THR A 51 -6.70 9.26 -12.33
N MET A 52 -6.60 9.08 -11.01
CA MET A 52 -6.13 7.86 -10.37
C MET A 52 -6.98 7.48 -9.16
N LEU A 53 -7.49 6.24 -9.19
CA LEU A 53 -8.14 5.56 -8.08
C LEU A 53 -7.12 4.58 -7.49
N SER A 54 -6.77 4.79 -6.23
CA SER A 54 -5.84 3.96 -5.47
C SER A 54 -6.63 3.07 -4.51
N LEU A 55 -6.48 1.76 -4.62
CA LEU A 55 -7.12 0.80 -3.73
C LEU A 55 -6.07 0.25 -2.77
N GLY A 56 -6.34 0.33 -1.47
CA GLY A 56 -5.53 -0.35 -0.47
C GLY A 56 -6.22 -1.59 0.09
N ALA A 57 -5.43 -2.46 0.73
CA ALA A 57 -5.89 -3.73 1.29
C ALA A 57 -6.46 -3.61 2.72
N GLY A 58 -6.81 -2.39 3.14
CA GLY A 58 -7.18 -2.06 4.51
C GLY A 58 -6.04 -1.43 5.30
N ALA A 59 -6.40 -0.69 6.35
CA ALA A 59 -5.46 -0.13 7.31
C ALA A 59 -5.97 -0.39 8.72
N THR A 60 -5.05 -0.70 9.64
CA THR A 60 -5.36 -0.77 11.06
C THR A 60 -4.96 0.53 11.72
N PRO A 61 -5.69 1.04 12.71
CA PRO A 61 -5.15 2.06 13.59
C PRO A 61 -3.90 1.45 14.25
N TYR A 62 -2.71 1.90 13.86
CA TYR A 62 -1.50 1.41 14.49
C TYR A 62 -1.47 1.95 15.92
N SER A 63 -1.81 1.10 16.87
CA SER A 63 -1.40 1.27 18.26
C SER A 63 -0.07 0.54 18.41
N PRO A 64 1.06 1.27 18.51
CA PRO A 64 2.30 0.61 18.90
C PRO A 64 2.04 -0.12 20.21
N PRO A 65 2.56 -1.35 20.42
CA PRO A 65 2.61 -1.93 21.76
C PRO A 65 3.10 -0.87 22.75
N GLU A 66 2.54 -0.82 23.94
CA GLU A 66 2.84 0.20 24.96
C GLU A 66 4.35 0.36 25.21
N GLU A 67 5.11 -0.70 24.96
CA GLU A 67 6.56 -0.78 25.00
C GLU A 67 7.31 0.08 23.97
N LEU A 68 6.64 0.45 22.87
CA LEU A 68 7.12 1.33 21.79
C LEU A 68 6.72 2.80 21.98
N LEU A 69 5.79 3.08 22.88
CA LEU A 69 5.40 4.46 23.17
C LEU A 69 6.54 5.16 23.91
N TYR A 70 6.95 6.31 23.39
CA TYR A 70 7.93 7.16 24.07
C TYR A 70 7.33 7.65 25.39
N ASP A 71 8.07 7.44 26.46
CA ASP A 71 7.77 7.89 27.81
C ASP A 71 9.06 8.44 28.39
N GLU A 72 9.05 9.71 28.80
CA GLU A 72 10.21 10.40 29.37
C GLU A 72 10.77 9.70 30.62
N SER A 73 9.96 8.86 31.28
CA SER A 73 10.35 8.06 32.45
C SER A 73 10.99 6.71 32.10
N ARG A 74 10.99 6.29 30.82
CA ARG A 74 11.47 4.97 30.39
C ARG A 74 12.78 5.09 29.62
N THR A 75 13.79 4.34 30.05
CA THR A 75 14.98 4.09 29.22
C THR A 75 14.62 3.11 28.10
N LEU A 76 14.54 3.62 26.87
CA LEU A 76 14.30 2.81 25.66
C LEU A 76 15.57 2.01 25.30
N ASP A 77 15.77 0.85 25.93
CA ASP A 77 16.87 -0.10 25.60
C ASP A 77 16.46 -1.06 24.47
N TRP A 78 16.12 -0.47 23.32
CA TRP A 78 15.69 -1.21 22.15
C TRP A 78 16.87 -1.61 21.27
N GLY A 79 17.31 -2.85 21.40
CA GLY A 79 18.32 -3.45 20.53
C GLY A 79 17.77 -4.01 19.21
N TYR A 80 18.68 -4.52 18.38
CA TYR A 80 18.39 -5.15 17.09
C TYR A 80 17.27 -6.21 17.15
N ARG A 81 17.24 -7.03 18.21
CA ARG A 81 16.28 -8.14 18.33
C ARG A 81 14.85 -7.65 18.51
N GLN A 82 14.66 -6.56 19.25
CA GLN A 82 13.36 -5.95 19.50
C GLN A 82 12.81 -5.29 18.24
N TRP A 83 13.66 -4.66 17.43
CA TRP A 83 13.25 -4.00 16.19
C TRP A 83 12.91 -4.96 15.05
N ILE A 84 13.68 -6.05 14.92
CA ILE A 84 13.63 -6.90 13.72
C ILE A 84 13.01 -8.27 13.99
N VAL A 85 13.27 -8.88 15.14
CA VAL A 85 12.93 -10.29 15.38
C VAL A 85 11.64 -10.45 16.18
N LYS A 86 11.30 -9.50 17.06
CA LYS A 86 10.08 -9.57 17.88
C LYS A 86 8.84 -9.36 17.00
N PRO A 87 7.90 -10.33 16.90
CA PRO A 87 6.61 -10.09 16.27
C PRO A 87 5.89 -8.92 16.99
N PRO A 88 5.26 -7.99 16.26
CA PRO A 88 4.91 -8.05 14.83
C PRO A 88 5.96 -7.45 13.86
N HIS A 89 7.25 -7.49 14.20
CA HIS A 89 8.34 -6.93 13.40
C HIS A 89 8.20 -5.41 13.22
N PRO A 90 8.34 -4.62 14.31
CA PRO A 90 7.97 -3.22 14.34
C PRO A 90 8.71 -2.36 13.31
N LEU A 91 9.97 -2.68 12.99
CA LEU A 91 10.70 -1.98 11.93
C LEU A 91 10.02 -2.16 10.56
N MET A 92 9.62 -3.39 10.22
CA MET A 92 8.98 -3.68 8.94
C MET A 92 7.61 -2.99 8.86
N LYS A 93 6.84 -3.01 9.95
CA LYS A 93 5.54 -2.34 10.01
C LYS A 93 5.67 -0.83 9.78
N VAL A 94 6.62 -0.17 10.45
CA VAL A 94 6.87 1.27 10.24
C VAL A 94 7.32 1.57 8.82
N LEU A 95 8.22 0.77 8.24
CA LEU A 95 8.67 0.98 6.86
C LEU A 95 7.55 0.78 5.85
N PHE A 96 6.72 -0.24 6.01
CA PHE A 96 5.58 -0.52 5.14
C PHE A 96 4.50 0.55 5.25
N ASP A 97 4.07 0.91 6.46
CA ASP A 97 3.06 1.96 6.68
C ASP A 97 3.57 3.33 6.22
N GLY A 98 4.83 3.63 6.50
CA GLY A 98 5.51 4.83 6.03
C GLY A 98 5.53 4.92 4.50
N SER A 99 5.89 3.83 3.82
CA SER A 99 5.93 3.79 2.36
C SER A 99 4.56 4.03 1.72
N VAL A 100 3.50 3.45 2.29
CA VAL A 100 2.11 3.66 1.83
C VAL A 100 1.69 5.12 2.02
N THR A 101 2.01 5.69 3.19
CA THR A 101 1.65 7.05 3.58
C THR A 101 2.33 8.10 2.71
N VAL A 102 3.65 7.97 2.49
CA VAL A 102 4.41 8.89 1.63
C VAL A 102 3.91 8.80 0.19
N ALA A 103 3.71 7.60 -0.35
CA ALA A 103 3.21 7.44 -1.71
C ALA A 103 1.80 8.04 -1.87
N HIS A 104 0.92 7.87 -0.88
CA HIS A 104 -0.41 8.49 -0.86
C HIS A 104 -0.31 10.02 -0.86
N TYR A 105 0.47 10.59 0.08
CA TYR A 105 0.67 12.03 0.20
C TYR A 105 1.26 12.64 -1.08
N SER A 106 2.32 12.04 -1.62
CA SER A 106 2.95 12.51 -2.87
C SER A 106 2.01 12.39 -4.07
N SER A 107 1.20 11.33 -4.16
CA SER A 107 0.23 11.17 -5.26
C SER A 107 -0.90 12.18 -5.17
N LYS A 108 -1.42 12.44 -3.96
CA LYS A 108 -2.41 13.50 -3.72
C LYS A 108 -1.85 14.88 -4.05
N GLY A 109 -0.59 15.16 -3.69
CA GLY A 109 0.08 16.41 -4.02
C GLY A 109 0.27 16.61 -5.53
N GLN A 110 0.55 15.54 -6.28
CA GLN A 110 0.75 15.61 -7.73
C GLN A 110 -0.55 15.77 -8.52
N LEU A 111 -1.61 15.04 -8.15
CA LEU A 111 -2.86 14.97 -8.94
C LEU A 111 -4.02 15.76 -8.33
N GLY A 112 -3.91 16.23 -7.09
CA GLY A 112 -4.94 17.01 -6.42
C GLY A 112 -6.29 16.30 -6.36
N ALA A 113 -7.31 16.92 -6.96
CA ALA A 113 -8.67 16.37 -7.04
C ALA A 113 -8.75 15.08 -7.89
N GLY A 114 -7.83 14.92 -8.86
CA GLY A 114 -7.74 13.74 -9.72
C GLY A 114 -7.21 12.49 -9.01
N TYR A 115 -6.87 12.55 -7.72
CA TYR A 115 -6.48 11.38 -6.93
C TYR A 115 -7.43 11.08 -5.79
N HIS A 116 -7.88 9.84 -5.74
CA HIS A 116 -8.74 9.29 -4.69
C HIS A 116 -8.21 7.95 -4.20
N ARG A 117 -8.27 7.72 -2.89
CA ARG A 117 -7.81 6.47 -2.27
C ARG A 117 -8.92 5.86 -1.44
N ILE A 118 -9.25 4.61 -1.75
CA ILE A 118 -10.13 3.78 -0.95
C ILE A 118 -9.24 2.92 -0.05
N GLN A 119 -9.40 3.08 1.26
CA GLN A 119 -8.66 2.32 2.27
C GLN A 119 -9.55 2.10 3.50
N PRO A 120 -10.29 0.98 3.56
CA PRO A 120 -11.15 0.67 4.69
C PRO A 120 -10.34 0.46 5.98
N MET A 121 -10.93 0.81 7.12
CA MET A 121 -10.32 0.55 8.42
C MET A 121 -10.63 -0.88 8.87
N LEU A 122 -9.60 -1.65 9.17
CA LEU A 122 -9.73 -3.00 9.72
C LEU A 122 -9.94 -2.93 11.24
N PRO A 123 -10.80 -3.80 11.80
CA PRO A 123 -11.06 -3.84 13.24
C PRO A 123 -9.92 -4.46 14.05
N GLU A 124 -9.06 -5.25 13.41
CA GLU A 124 -7.90 -5.88 14.04
C GLU A 124 -6.73 -6.00 13.06
N ASP A 125 -5.53 -6.24 13.59
CA ASP A 125 -4.34 -6.53 12.78
C ASP A 125 -4.45 -7.90 12.14
N VAL A 126 -4.53 -7.92 10.81
CA VAL A 126 -4.65 -9.14 10.02
C VAL A 126 -3.32 -9.40 9.32
N ASP A 127 -2.63 -10.47 9.73
CA ASP A 127 -1.40 -10.91 9.09
C ASP A 127 -1.67 -11.32 7.63
N LEU A 128 -0.71 -11.04 6.74
CA LEU A 128 -0.83 -11.35 5.31
C LEU A 128 -1.08 -12.85 5.03
N ALA A 129 -0.60 -13.74 5.90
CA ALA A 129 -0.79 -15.19 5.80
C ALA A 129 -2.07 -15.72 6.47
N ALA A 130 -2.87 -14.86 7.12
CA ALA A 130 -4.09 -15.23 7.85
C ALA A 130 -5.28 -15.48 6.90
N HIS A 131 -5.19 -16.54 6.11
CA HIS A 131 -6.24 -16.94 5.16
C HIS A 131 -7.59 -17.26 5.82
N ASP A 132 -7.58 -17.64 7.10
CA ASP A 132 -8.78 -17.86 7.91
C ASP A 132 -9.55 -16.56 8.21
N LYS A 133 -8.92 -15.40 8.03
CA LYS A 133 -9.52 -14.07 8.22
C LYS A 133 -10.13 -13.49 6.95
N VAL A 134 -10.11 -14.19 5.82
CA VAL A 134 -10.79 -13.74 4.58
C VAL A 134 -12.26 -13.37 4.81
N PRO A 135 -13.08 -14.13 5.56
CA PRO A 135 -14.46 -13.73 5.84
C PRO A 135 -14.59 -12.39 6.57
N LEU A 136 -13.64 -12.07 7.46
CA LEU A 136 -13.59 -10.76 8.13
C LEU A 136 -13.32 -9.65 7.11
N LEU A 137 -12.35 -9.85 6.21
CA LEU A 137 -12.01 -8.85 5.18
C LEU A 137 -13.17 -8.60 4.21
N VAL A 138 -13.91 -9.65 3.83
CA VAL A 138 -15.12 -9.53 3.02
C VAL A 138 -16.19 -8.74 3.77
N ALA A 139 -16.43 -9.03 5.06
CA ALA A 139 -17.40 -8.29 5.85
C ALA A 139 -17.04 -6.80 5.99
N VAL A 140 -15.75 -6.47 6.12
CA VAL A 140 -15.29 -5.07 6.12
C VAL A 140 -15.52 -4.41 4.77
N ALA A 141 -15.22 -5.10 3.67
CA ALA A 141 -15.42 -4.57 2.33
C ALA A 141 -16.92 -4.32 2.02
N ASP A 142 -17.79 -5.28 2.37
CA ASP A 142 -19.24 -5.17 2.19
C ASP A 142 -19.87 -4.09 3.09
N GLY A 143 -19.27 -3.82 4.24
CA GLY A 143 -19.71 -2.80 5.18
C GLY A 143 -19.14 -1.40 4.94
N HIS A 144 -18.17 -1.25 4.02
CA HIS A 144 -17.57 0.04 3.70
C HIS A 144 -18.54 0.88 2.86
N ASP A 145 -18.82 2.10 3.32
CA ASP A 145 -19.68 3.03 2.59
C ASP A 145 -18.96 3.55 1.32
N LEU A 146 -19.55 3.26 0.16
CA LEU A 146 -19.00 3.60 -1.14
C LEU A 146 -19.64 4.85 -1.75
N ASP A 147 -20.55 5.54 -1.06
CA ASP A 147 -21.30 6.65 -1.66
C ASP A 147 -20.38 7.78 -2.15
N GLU A 148 -19.43 8.20 -1.32
CA GLU A 148 -18.43 9.21 -1.69
C GLU A 148 -17.47 8.70 -2.77
N ASP A 149 -17.06 7.43 -2.67
CA ASP A 149 -16.15 6.78 -3.61
C ASP A 149 -16.75 6.74 -5.02
N VAL A 150 -18.01 6.31 -5.12
CA VAL A 150 -18.77 6.25 -6.36
C VAL A 150 -19.07 7.65 -6.89
N ALA A 151 -19.42 8.62 -6.04
CA ALA A 151 -19.63 10.00 -6.44
C ALA A 151 -18.35 10.61 -7.04
N TRP A 152 -17.19 10.34 -6.43
CA TRP A 152 -15.90 10.79 -6.94
C TRP A 152 -15.58 10.18 -8.30
N VAL A 153 -15.74 8.85 -8.45
CA VAL A 153 -15.54 8.15 -9.74
C VAL A 153 -16.47 8.73 -10.79
N ARG A 154 -17.74 8.96 -10.45
CA ARG A 154 -18.69 9.54 -11.42
C ARG A 154 -18.26 10.93 -11.89
N THR A 155 -17.71 11.74 -10.99
CA THR A 155 -17.30 13.12 -11.29
C THR A 155 -16.01 13.19 -12.10
N HIS A 156 -15.06 12.30 -11.86
CA HIS A 156 -13.71 12.39 -12.45
C HIS A 156 -13.47 11.40 -13.59
N TRP A 157 -14.30 10.36 -13.73
CA TRP A 157 -14.11 9.27 -14.69
C TRP A 157 -15.23 9.12 -15.72
N SER A 158 -16.43 9.65 -15.48
CA SER A 158 -17.53 9.55 -16.44
C SER A 158 -17.36 10.58 -17.56
N ASP A 159 -17.20 10.06 -18.77
CA ASP A 159 -17.23 10.71 -20.08
C ASP A 159 -16.49 12.06 -20.25
N GLN A 160 -15.21 11.95 -20.59
CA GLN A 160 -14.51 12.99 -21.37
C GLN A 160 -14.74 12.86 -22.89
N SER A 161 -15.68 12.02 -23.35
CA SER A 161 -15.96 11.86 -24.79
C SER A 161 -16.98 12.87 -25.35
N ALA A 162 -17.34 13.92 -24.59
CA ALA A 162 -18.26 14.98 -25.01
C ALA A 162 -17.62 16.39 -25.07
N ALA A 163 -16.34 16.49 -25.47
CA ALA A 163 -15.68 17.75 -25.80
C ALA A 163 -14.93 17.67 -27.14
#